data_AF-A0A316QQA2-F1
#
_entry.id   AF-A0A316QQA2-F1
#
_cell.length_a   1.000
_cell.length_b   1.000
_cell.length_c   1.000
_cell.angle_alpha   90.00
_cell.angle_beta   90.00
_cell.angle_gamma   90.00
#
_symmetry.space_group_name_H-M   'P 1'
#
loop_
_entity.id
_entity.type
_entity.pdbx_description
1 polymer ?
#
loop_
_entity_poly.entity_id
_entity_poly.type
_entity_poly.pdbx_seq_one_letter_code
_entity_poly.pdbx_strand_id
1 'polypeptide(L)' 'MKTGFTFTNQDMQLTCLCFAESKRGNIALLIDHKNGLFITVRDVSRENNGDYSWSWGHYFYDIRNAIIDFDGRKNRL' A
#
# COMPACT_ATOMS: atom_id res chain seq x y z
N MET A 1 6.66 -4.31 -5.36
CA MET A 1 7.27 -3.29 -4.45
C MET A 1 8.10 -4.02 -3.40
N LYS A 2 8.90 -3.35 -2.56
CA LYS A 2 9.59 -3.99 -1.43
C LYS A 2 9.27 -3.25 -0.14
N THR A 3 9.21 -3.96 0.99
CA THR A 3 9.10 -3.32 2.32
C THR A 3 10.26 -2.34 2.53
N GLY A 4 9.96 -1.17 3.10
CA GLY A 4 10.89 -0.06 3.29
C GLY A 4 11.07 0.84 2.06
N PHE A 5 10.56 0.43 0.89
CA PHE A 5 10.61 1.28 -0.30
C PHE A 5 9.77 2.53 -0.10
N THR A 6 10.37 3.69 -0.40
CA THR A 6 9.73 4.99 -0.29
C THR A 6 9.65 5.63 -1.67
N PHE A 7 8.51 6.21 -1.99
CA PHE A 7 8.25 6.85 -3.28
C PHE A 7 7.32 8.03 -3.10
N THR A 8 7.44 8.99 -4.02
CA THR A 8 6.47 10.06 -4.18
C THR A 8 5.41 9.57 -5.16
N ASN A 9 4.15 9.80 -4.83
CA ASN A 9 3.03 9.56 -5.74
C ASN A 9 2.10 10.76 -5.68
N GLN A 10 2.05 11.54 -6.76
CA GLN A 10 1.41 12.86 -6.73
C GLN A 10 1.99 13.70 -5.57
N ASP A 11 1.15 14.20 -4.66
CA ASP A 11 1.55 15.01 -3.51
C ASP A 11 1.81 14.21 -2.22
N MET A 12 1.83 12.88 -2.30
CA MET A 12 2.02 11.97 -1.16
C MET A 12 3.44 11.44 -1.10
N GLN A 13 4.01 11.39 0.10
CA GLN A 13 5.28 10.71 0.36
C GLN A 13 4.99 9.40 1.08
N LEU A 14 5.11 8.29 0.35
CA LEU A 14 4.64 6.98 0.79
C LEU A 14 5.80 6.04 1.08
N THR A 15 5.73 5.31 2.20
CA THR A 15 6.62 4.16 2.47
C THR A 15 5.81 2.88 2.56
N CYS A 16 6.30 1.83 1.90
CA CYS A 16 5.73 0.49 2.00
C CYS A 16 6.13 -0.19 3.31
N LEU A 17 5.17 -0.41 4.19
CA LEU A 17 5.38 -1.11 5.47
C LEU A 17 5.25 -2.63 5.33
N CYS A 18 4.33 -3.10 4.50
CA CYS A 18 4.15 -4.52 4.20
C CYS A 18 3.84 -4.69 2.71
N PHE A 19 4.32 -5.79 2.13
CA PHE A 19 4.03 -6.18 0.75
C PHE A 19 3.85 -7.69 0.67
N ALA A 20 2.81 -8.13 -0.05
CA ALA A 20 2.61 -9.53 -0.39
C ALA A 20 2.13 -9.66 -1.84
N GLU A 21 2.53 -10.73 -2.50
CA GLU A 21 2.23 -10.98 -3.91
C GLU A 21 1.83 -12.44 -4.11
N SER A 22 0.91 -12.67 -5.02
CA SER A 22 0.39 -13.98 -5.41
C SER A 22 0.10 -14.03 -6.91
N LYS A 23 -0.31 -15.19 -7.43
CA LYS A 23 -0.75 -15.34 -8.84
C LYS A 23 -1.97 -14.48 -9.20
N ARG A 24 -2.73 -14.02 -8.21
CA ARG A 24 -3.97 -13.26 -8.38
C ARG A 24 -3.79 -11.75 -8.22
N GLY A 25 -2.58 -11.30 -7.91
CA GLY A 25 -2.28 -9.88 -7.71
C GLY A 25 -1.38 -9.64 -6.50
N ASN A 26 -1.26 -8.38 -6.10
CA ASN A 26 -0.45 -7.97 -4.97
C ASN A 26 -1.22 -7.07 -4.00
N ILE A 27 -0.69 -6.91 -2.79
CA ILE A 27 -1.21 -6.01 -1.78
C ILE A 27 -0.05 -5.32 -1.07
N ALA A 28 -0.21 -4.03 -0.77
CA ALA A 28 0.71 -3.26 0.05
C ALA A 28 -0.02 -2.58 1.21
N LEU A 29 0.67 -2.45 2.33
CA LEU A 29 0.35 -1.48 3.38
C LEU A 29 1.34 -0.33 3.27
N LEU A 30 0.83 0.88 3.10
CA LEU A 30 1.59 2.12 2.95
C LEU A 30 1.36 3.04 4.15
N ILE A 31 2.32 3.93 4.42
CA ILE A 31 2.16 5.09 5.31
C ILE A 31 2.42 6.37 4.51
N ASP A 32 1.47 7.30 4.54
CA ASP A 32 1.65 8.68 4.07
C ASP A 32 2.27 9.51 5.21
N HIS A 33 3.52 9.91 5.02
CA HIS A 33 4.27 10.71 6.00
C HIS A 33 3.71 12.12 6.17
N LYS A 34 2.94 12.63 5.20
CA LYS A 34 2.38 13.98 5.28
C LYS A 34 1.31 14.09 6.37
N ASN A 35 0.46 13.06 6.48
CA ASN A 35 -0.72 13.10 7.35
C ASN A 35 -0.75 11.95 8.38
N GLY A 36 0.25 11.06 8.38
CA GLY A 36 0.29 9.89 9.25
C GLY A 36 -0.79 8.84 8.91
N LEU A 37 -1.23 8.80 7.65
CA LEU A 37 -2.33 7.95 7.21
C LEU A 37 -1.81 6.60 6.69
N PHE A 38 -2.32 5.51 7.24
CA PHE A 38 -2.04 4.16 6.77
C PHE A 38 -3.02 3.77 5.65
N ILE A 39 -2.51 3.12 4.61
CA ILE A 39 -3.30 2.78 3.42
C ILE A 39 -3.03 1.34 3.01
N THR A 40 -4.05 0.49 2.99
CA THR A 40 -3.96 -0.81 2.33
C THR A 40 -4.44 -0.68 0.90
N VAL A 41 -3.65 -1.18 -0.05
CA VAL A 41 -3.86 -1.03 -1.49
C VAL A 41 -3.63 -2.36 -2.21
N ARG A 42 -4.40 -2.67 -3.25
CA ARG A 42 -4.22 -3.88 -4.07
C ARG A 42 -3.69 -3.56 -5.45
N ASP A 43 -3.08 -4.55 -6.08
CA ASP A 43 -2.66 -4.53 -7.48
C ASP A 43 -1.82 -3.28 -7.79
N VAL A 44 -0.84 -3.02 -6.92
CA VAL A 44 0.07 -1.90 -7.04
C VAL A 44 0.95 -2.13 -8.26
N SER A 45 0.92 -1.20 -9.20
CA SER A 45 1.75 -1.19 -10.40
C SER A 45 2.45 0.15 -10.57
N ARG A 46 3.64 0.11 -11.17
CA ARG A 46 4.36 1.32 -11.56
C ARG A 46 3.94 1.70 -12.97
N GLU A 47 3.56 2.96 -13.14
CA GLU A 47 3.16 3.55 -14.42
C GLU A 47 4.39 4.06 -15.21
N ASN A 48 4.20 4.30 -16.51
CA ASN A 48 5.27 4.74 -17.41
C ASN A 48 5.87 6.11 -17.02
N ASN A 49 5.08 6.97 -16.38
CA ASN A 49 5.53 8.27 -15.89
C ASN A 49 6.32 8.18 -14.56
N GLY A 50 6.46 6.99 -13.99
CA GLY A 50 7.16 6.75 -12.73
C GLY A 50 6.26 6.73 -11.49
N ASP A 51 5.01 7.18 -11.61
CA ASP A 51 4.01 7.13 -10.55
C ASP A 51 3.56 5.68 -10.29
N TYR A 52 2.78 5.51 -9.22
CA TYR A 52 2.17 4.24 -8.87
C TYR A 52 0.64 4.34 -8.94
N SER A 53 0.04 3.33 -9.56
CA SER A 53 -1.39 3.08 -9.52
C SER A 53 -1.68 1.90 -8.60
N TRP A 54 -2.90 1.84 -8.09
CA TRP A 54 -3.39 0.70 -7.35
C TRP A 54 -4.92 0.64 -7.43
N SER A 55 -5.43 -0.56 -7.24
CA SER A 55 -6.86 -0.83 -7.12
C SER A 55 -7.26 -0.76 -5.65
N TRP A 56 -8.27 0.06 -5.34
CA TRP A 56 -8.91 0.18 -4.02
C TRP A 56 -7.96 0.53 -2.87
N GLY A 57 -8.02 1.78 -2.36
CA GLY A 57 -7.32 2.19 -1.14
C GLY A 57 -8.26 2.19 0.07
N HIS A 58 -7.90 1.49 1.13
CA HIS A 58 -8.56 1.60 2.44
C HIS A 58 -7.65 2.38 3.40
N TYR A 59 -8.22 3.41 4.02
CA TYR A 59 -7.48 4.41 4.79
C TYR A 59 -7.72 4.26 6.29
N PHE A 60 -6.67 4.37 7.09
CA PHE A 60 -6.72 4.20 8.54
C PHE A 60 -5.79 5.18 9.26
N TYR A 61 -6.22 5.67 10.42
CA TYR A 61 -5.35 6.44 11.33
C TYR A 61 -4.69 5.57 12.41
N ASP A 62 -5.18 4.35 12.63
CA ASP A 62 -4.57 3.37 13.55
C ASP A 62 -3.89 2.25 12.75
N ILE A 63 -2.59 2.08 12.99
CA ILE A 63 -1.78 1.04 12.34
C ILE A 63 -2.30 -0.38 12.61
N ARG A 64 -2.87 -0.66 13.78
CA ARG A 64 -3.40 -1.98 14.12
C ARG A 64 -4.57 -2.35 13.22
N ASN A 65 -5.46 -1.40 12.94
CA ASN A 65 -6.58 -1.60 12.03
C ASN A 65 -6.09 -1.83 10.59
N ALA A 66 -5.06 -1.09 10.17
CA ALA A 66 -4.46 -1.26 8.86
C ALA A 66 -3.79 -2.63 8.70
N ILE A 67 -3.11 -3.14 9.75
CA ILE A 67 -2.50 -4.48 9.76
C ILE A 67 -3.59 -5.57 9.69
N ILE A 68 -4.67 -5.44 10.47
CA ILE A 68 -5.78 -6.40 10.46
C ILE A 68 -6.41 -6.47 9.05
N ASP A 69 -6.65 -5.32 8.41
CA ASP A 69 -7.17 -5.27 7.04
C ASP A 69 -6.18 -5.88 6.02
N PHE A 70 -4.89 -5.53 6.12
CA PHE A 70 -3.85 -6.09 5.27
C PHE A 70 -3.81 -7.62 5.35
N ASP A 71 -3.74 -8.18 6.56
CA ASP A 71 -3.68 -9.63 6.75
C ASP A 71 -4.96 -10.34 6.29
N GLY A 72 -6.13 -9.73 6.58
CA GLY A 72 -7.42 -10.24 6.12
C GLY A 72 -7.52 -10.32 4.60
N ARG A 73 -6.98 -9.34 3.88
CA ARG A 73 -6.95 -9.31 2.41
C ARG A 73 -5.85 -10.18 1.82
N LYS A 74 -4.68 -10.23 2.46
CA LYS A 74 -3.56 -11.08 2.05
C LYS A 74 -3.98 -12.55 1.99
N ASN A 75 -4.78 -13.01 2.95
CA ASN A 75 -5.29 -14.38 2.96
C ASN A 75 -6.35 -14.67 1.87
N ARG A 76 -6.88 -13.61 1.24
CA ARG A 76 -7.87 -13.69 0.16
C ARG A 76 -7.26 -13.38 -1.21
N LEU A 77 -5.95 -13.13 -1.26
CA LEU A 77 -5.26 -12.84 -2.50
C LEU A 77 -5.48 -13.94 -3.52
#